data_AF-A0A950YNE7-F1
#
_entry.id   AF-A0A950YNE7-F1
#
_cell.length_a   1.000
_cell.length_b   1.000
_cell.length_c   1.000
_cell.angle_alpha   90.00
_cell.angle_beta   90.00
_cell.angle_gamma   90.00
#
_symmetry.space_group_name_H-M   'P 1'
#
loop_
_entity.id
_entity.type
_entity.pdbx_description
1 polymer ?
#
loop_
_entity_poly.entity_id
_entity_poly.type
_entity_poly.pdbx_seq_one_letter_code
_entity_poly.pdbx_strand_id
1 'polypeptide(L)'
;AGAEILSTEDINEYTFSASLSYEVDLKRLADYVESVPRVEVLSLGHALEIVKDLGDAKTVGSSYHLDDYFGSHGIGHVRMATESDVDISNAHPYWAYPFSDVAVVHNGQLTNYHQWRRRLEAAGHRFASDCDSEIIAVYLAERMARGDSLEDAMRRSLEELDGVFTYICVSEDALGMAKDELAAKPLVLYEGDDMVALASEEIAIRAVIDREIETYDPYESQVMVWTR
;
A
#
# COMPACT_ATOMS: atom_id res chain seq x y z
N ALA A 1 9.63 -17.51 19.33
CA ALA A 1 9.05 -17.82 18.01
C ALA A 1 10.08 -18.37 17.00
N GLY A 2 11.28 -18.82 17.40
CA GLY A 2 12.32 -19.18 16.42
C GLY A 2 12.77 -17.97 15.57
N ALA A 3 12.69 -16.77 16.15
CA ALA A 3 13.09 -15.52 15.54
C ALA A 3 14.18 -14.88 16.42
N GLU A 4 15.18 -14.29 15.77
CA GLU A 4 16.30 -13.56 16.36
C GLU A 4 16.26 -12.11 15.87
N ILE A 5 16.41 -11.17 16.80
CA ILE A 5 16.48 -9.74 16.48
C ILE A 5 17.90 -9.44 15.99
N LEU A 6 18.00 -8.93 14.76
CA LEU A 6 19.27 -8.52 14.15
C LEU A 6 19.61 -7.07 14.49
N SER A 7 18.60 -6.20 14.43
CA SER A 7 18.70 -4.78 14.75
C SER A 7 17.34 -4.24 15.17
N THR A 8 17.36 -3.15 15.93
CA THR A 8 16.17 -2.36 16.29
C THR A 8 16.54 -0.89 16.22
N GLU A 9 15.60 -0.07 15.78
CA GLU A 9 15.75 1.37 15.72
C GLU A 9 14.50 2.03 16.29
N ASP A 10 14.69 2.85 17.34
CA ASP A 10 13.62 3.69 17.88
C ASP A 10 13.50 4.92 16.98
N ILE A 11 12.38 5.02 16.26
CA ILE A 11 12.14 6.12 15.31
C ILE A 11 11.58 7.33 16.06
N ASN A 12 10.60 7.10 16.94
CA ASN A 12 10.00 8.13 17.77
C ASN A 12 9.50 7.52 19.11
N GLU A 13 8.71 8.28 19.88
CA GLU A 13 8.27 7.85 21.22
C GLU A 13 7.31 6.64 21.23
N TYR A 14 6.71 6.28 20.10
CA TYR A 14 5.72 5.20 19.96
C TYR A 14 5.94 4.28 18.77
N THR A 15 6.94 4.54 17.91
CA THR A 15 7.28 3.72 16.74
C THR A 15 8.74 3.28 16.79
N PHE A 16 8.96 2.01 16.53
CA PHE A 16 10.28 1.42 16.32
C PHE A 16 10.23 0.48 15.11
N SER A 17 11.36 0.30 14.45
CA SER A 17 11.56 -0.73 13.43
C SER A 17 12.46 -1.84 13.99
N ALA A 18 12.33 -3.05 13.46
CA ALA A 18 13.16 -4.18 13.83
C ALA A 18 13.44 -5.07 12.63
N SER A 19 14.71 -5.39 12.39
CA SER A 19 15.10 -6.43 11.45
C SER A 19 15.23 -7.75 12.17
N LEU A 20 14.54 -8.78 11.67
CA LEU A 20 14.44 -10.08 12.32
C LEU A 20 14.91 -11.18 11.36
N SER A 21 15.67 -12.14 11.87
CA SER A 21 15.86 -13.44 11.24
C SER A 21 14.85 -14.41 11.83
N TYR A 22 14.14 -15.20 11.02
CA TYR A 22 13.12 -16.11 11.52
C TYR A 22 12.92 -17.34 10.63
N GLU A 23 12.54 -18.47 11.24
CA GLU A 23 12.28 -19.74 10.52
C GLU A 23 10.78 -20.10 10.43
N VAL A 24 9.90 -19.29 11.03
CA VAL A 24 8.46 -19.52 11.04
C VAL A 24 7.76 -18.80 9.88
N ASP A 25 6.52 -19.17 9.58
CA ASP A 25 5.69 -18.39 8.66
C ASP A 25 5.43 -16.97 9.21
N LEU A 26 5.38 -15.98 8.32
CA LEU A 26 5.26 -14.56 8.64
C LEU A 26 4.01 -14.24 9.48
N LYS A 27 2.90 -14.95 9.24
CA LYS A 27 1.68 -14.80 10.05
C LYS A 27 1.91 -15.19 11.52
N ARG A 28 2.68 -16.25 11.76
CA ARG A 28 2.99 -16.68 13.14
C ARG A 28 3.90 -15.69 13.85
N LEU A 29 4.81 -15.06 13.12
CA LEU A 29 5.66 -14.01 13.66
C LEU A 29 4.83 -12.77 14.02
N ALA A 30 3.97 -12.32 13.10
CA ALA A 30 3.07 -11.20 13.34
C ALA A 30 2.13 -11.45 14.53
N ASP A 31 1.43 -12.60 14.57
CA ASP A 31 0.56 -12.99 15.68
C ASP A 31 1.33 -13.04 17.03
N TYR A 32 2.62 -13.38 17.03
CA TYR A 32 3.46 -13.37 18.23
C TYR A 32 3.84 -11.95 18.67
N VAL A 33 4.20 -11.07 17.74
CA VAL A 33 4.52 -9.67 18.05
C VAL A 33 3.29 -8.95 18.60
N GLU A 34 2.12 -9.14 17.97
CA GLU A 34 0.85 -8.57 18.43
C GLU A 34 0.31 -9.19 19.73
N SER A 35 0.89 -10.30 20.19
CA SER A 35 0.56 -10.84 21.52
C SER A 35 1.08 -9.97 22.67
N VAL A 36 2.01 -9.05 22.37
CA VAL A 36 2.50 -8.06 23.31
C VAL A 36 1.42 -6.97 23.47
N PRO A 37 0.95 -6.68 24.70
CA PRO A 37 -0.10 -5.70 24.90
C PRO A 37 0.29 -4.32 24.35
N ARG A 38 -0.62 -3.69 23.59
CA ARG A 38 -0.47 -2.35 22.99
C ARG A 38 0.60 -2.27 21.89
N VAL A 39 0.99 -3.40 21.31
CA VAL A 39 1.81 -3.44 20.09
C VAL A 39 0.91 -3.80 18.92
N GLU A 40 1.07 -3.05 17.83
CA GLU A 40 0.40 -3.28 16.55
C GLU A 40 1.47 -3.37 15.46
N VAL A 41 1.34 -4.34 14.56
CA VAL A 41 2.27 -4.50 13.44
C VAL A 41 1.76 -3.66 12.27
N LEU A 42 2.42 -2.54 11.99
CA LEU A 42 2.06 -1.67 10.86
C LEU A 42 2.43 -2.29 9.50
N SER A 43 3.58 -2.96 9.44
CA SER A 43 4.01 -3.74 8.28
C SER A 43 5.02 -4.81 8.69
N LEU A 44 5.02 -5.89 7.91
CA LEU A 44 6.02 -6.94 8.01
C LEU A 44 6.26 -7.50 6.61
N GLY A 45 7.49 -7.36 6.10
CA GLY A 45 7.85 -7.73 4.74
C GLY A 45 9.33 -8.09 4.64
N HIS A 46 9.71 -8.56 3.45
CA HIS A 46 11.09 -8.88 3.12
C HIS A 46 11.76 -7.77 2.31
N ALA A 47 10.99 -7.06 1.50
CA ALA A 47 11.46 -6.08 0.53
C ALA A 47 10.74 -4.74 0.63
N LEU A 48 9.53 -4.71 1.21
CA LEU A 48 8.77 -3.48 1.43
C LEU A 48 8.85 -3.02 2.89
N GLU A 49 9.05 -1.72 3.03
CA GLU A 49 8.93 -1.01 4.30
C GLU A 49 7.82 0.03 4.17
N ILE A 50 6.91 0.08 5.16
CA ILE A 50 5.76 1.00 5.14
C ILE A 50 5.90 1.96 6.31
N VAL A 51 5.94 3.25 5.96
CA VAL A 51 5.93 4.36 6.89
C VAL A 51 4.60 5.08 6.76
N LYS A 52 3.92 5.26 7.90
CA LYS A 52 2.71 6.06 8.01
C LYS A 52 2.65 6.71 9.39
N ASP A 53 2.33 7.99 9.42
CA ASP A 53 2.23 8.76 10.65
C ASP A 53 1.38 10.03 10.45
N LEU A 54 1.06 10.71 11.54
CA LEU A 54 0.34 11.98 11.57
C LEU A 54 1.29 13.16 11.30
N GLY A 55 0.85 14.07 10.43
CA GLY A 55 1.59 15.29 10.12
C GLY A 55 1.57 15.60 8.63
N ASP A 56 2.23 16.68 8.25
CA ASP A 56 2.52 16.92 6.84
C ASP A 56 3.67 16.03 6.34
N ALA A 57 3.81 15.91 5.02
CA ALA A 57 4.81 15.05 4.39
C ALA A 57 6.25 15.39 4.82
N LYS A 58 6.54 16.65 5.16
CA LYS A 58 7.88 17.06 5.61
C LYS A 58 8.16 16.59 7.03
N THR A 59 7.16 16.67 7.89
CA THR A 59 7.23 16.21 9.28
C THR A 59 7.46 14.71 9.31
N VAL A 60 6.62 13.94 8.62
CA VAL A 60 6.79 12.47 8.54
C VAL A 60 8.11 12.11 7.87
N GLY A 61 8.46 12.77 6.76
CA GLY A 61 9.71 12.53 6.06
C GLY A 61 10.96 12.74 6.93
N SER A 62 10.95 13.79 7.76
CA SER A 62 12.06 14.09 8.67
C SER A 62 12.10 13.13 9.87
N SER A 63 10.95 12.79 10.45
CA SER A 63 10.86 11.90 11.63
C SER A 63 11.32 10.48 11.33
N TYR A 64 11.07 10.00 10.10
CA TYR A 64 11.43 8.65 9.67
C TYR A 64 12.69 8.60 8.80
N HIS A 65 13.40 9.73 8.64
CA HIS A 65 14.60 9.81 7.81
C HIS A 65 14.40 9.22 6.40
N LEU A 66 13.29 9.56 5.74
CA LEU A 66 12.95 8.97 4.44
C LEU A 66 14.00 9.20 3.34
N ASP A 67 14.86 10.20 3.50
CA ASP A 67 16.01 10.46 2.62
C ASP A 67 17.05 9.32 2.64
N ASP A 68 17.06 8.49 3.68
CA ASP A 68 17.97 7.34 3.83
C ASP A 68 17.39 6.04 3.24
N TYR A 69 16.16 6.06 2.74
CA TYR A 69 15.50 4.90 2.15
C TYR A 69 15.97 4.69 0.71
N PHE A 70 16.25 3.44 0.35
CA PHE A 70 16.64 3.04 -1.00
C PHE A 70 15.73 1.92 -1.50
N GLY A 71 15.18 2.09 -2.70
CA GLY A 71 14.32 1.11 -3.35
C GLY A 71 14.22 1.37 -4.85
N SER A 72 13.70 0.39 -5.60
CA SER A 72 13.43 0.55 -7.03
C SER A 72 12.11 1.26 -7.32
N HIS A 73 11.14 1.16 -6.40
CA HIS A 73 9.81 1.74 -6.52
C HIS A 73 9.30 2.17 -5.15
N GLY A 74 8.34 3.09 -5.13
CA GLY A 74 7.68 3.55 -3.91
C GLY A 74 6.34 4.18 -4.21
N ILE A 75 5.46 4.19 -3.22
CA ILE A 75 4.14 4.84 -3.27
C ILE A 75 3.95 5.71 -2.04
N GLY A 76 3.23 6.82 -2.21
CA GLY A 76 2.93 7.77 -1.14
C GLY A 76 1.50 8.27 -1.24
N HIS A 77 0.95 8.67 -0.11
CA HIS A 77 -0.41 9.19 -0.05
C HIS A 77 -0.55 10.22 1.06
N VAL A 78 -1.35 11.26 0.80
CA VAL A 78 -1.75 12.25 1.79
C VAL A 78 -3.25 12.15 2.02
N ARG A 79 -3.67 11.82 3.25
CA ARG A 79 -5.08 11.70 3.62
C ARG A 79 -5.53 13.01 4.30
N MET A 80 -6.62 13.60 3.80
CA MET A 80 -7.32 14.66 4.52
C MET A 80 -8.46 14.08 5.36
N ALA A 81 -8.27 14.03 6.68
CA ALA A 81 -9.31 13.61 7.61
C ALA A 81 -10.28 14.77 7.89
N THR A 82 -11.32 14.93 7.05
CA THR A 82 -12.32 16.01 7.23
C THR A 82 -13.49 15.59 8.12
N GLU A 83 -13.80 14.29 8.20
CA GLU A 83 -14.97 13.75 8.94
C GLU A 83 -14.68 12.47 9.73
N SER A 84 -13.47 11.92 9.65
CA SER A 84 -13.07 10.69 10.35
C SER A 84 -12.07 10.98 11.44
N ASP A 85 -12.01 10.12 12.45
CA ASP A 85 -11.01 10.22 13.51
C ASP A 85 -9.59 10.19 12.92
N VAL A 86 -8.74 11.03 13.49
CA VAL A 86 -7.32 11.10 13.14
C VAL A 86 -6.63 9.90 13.79
N ASP A 87 -6.42 8.86 13.00
CA ASP A 87 -5.76 7.61 13.41
C ASP A 87 -4.74 7.18 12.35
N ILE A 88 -3.60 6.68 12.80
CA ILE A 88 -2.53 6.12 11.95
C ILE A 88 -2.98 4.82 11.29
N SER A 89 -3.85 4.04 11.94
CA SER A 89 -4.44 2.82 11.36
C SER A 89 -5.17 3.12 10.04
N ASN A 90 -5.76 4.31 9.97
CA ASN A 90 -6.51 4.88 8.85
C ASN A 90 -5.61 5.56 7.79
N ALA A 91 -4.31 5.71 8.02
CA ALA A 91 -3.41 6.28 7.03
C ALA A 91 -2.99 5.22 6.00
N HIS A 92 -2.99 5.61 4.72
CA HIS A 92 -2.30 4.89 3.66
C HIS A 92 -0.78 5.01 3.82
N PRO A 93 0.01 4.12 3.20
CA PRO A 93 -0.39 2.93 2.43
C PRO A 93 -1.02 1.82 3.28
N TYR A 94 -1.96 1.07 2.70
CA TYR A 94 -2.52 -0.13 3.35
C TYR A 94 -1.71 -1.36 2.97
N TRP A 95 -1.36 -2.12 4.00
CA TRP A 95 -0.67 -3.40 3.91
C TRP A 95 -1.66 -4.54 4.01
N ALA A 96 -1.45 -5.58 3.19
CA ALA A 96 -2.30 -6.76 3.19
C ALA A 96 -1.93 -7.71 4.35
N TYR A 97 -2.31 -7.45 5.60
CA TYR A 97 -1.99 -8.37 6.71
C TYR A 97 -2.50 -9.80 6.44
N PRO A 98 -1.70 -10.87 6.68
CA PRO A 98 -0.28 -10.92 7.05
C PRO A 98 0.59 -11.32 5.83
N PHE A 99 0.23 -10.89 4.63
CA PHE A 99 0.99 -11.14 3.41
C PHE A 99 2.17 -10.19 3.34
N SER A 100 3.36 -10.71 3.08
CA SER A 100 4.52 -9.86 2.88
C SER A 100 4.38 -9.06 1.58
N ASP A 101 4.98 -7.88 1.58
CA ASP A 101 5.36 -7.18 0.36
C ASP A 101 4.20 -6.89 -0.62
N VAL A 102 3.01 -6.53 -0.12
CA VAL A 102 1.91 -5.97 -0.93
C VAL A 102 1.34 -4.73 -0.23
N ALA A 103 1.45 -3.57 -0.86
CA ALA A 103 0.93 -2.31 -0.34
C ALA A 103 0.12 -1.54 -1.38
N VAL A 104 -0.90 -0.80 -0.92
CA VAL A 104 -1.82 -0.05 -1.79
C VAL A 104 -2.04 1.38 -1.30
N VAL A 105 -2.01 2.32 -2.24
CA VAL A 105 -2.57 3.67 -2.09
C VAL A 105 -3.79 3.81 -2.99
N HIS A 106 -4.85 4.43 -2.49
CA HIS A 106 -6.15 4.46 -3.16
C HIS A 106 -6.79 5.84 -3.04
N ASN A 107 -7.31 6.33 -4.17
CA ASN A 107 -8.14 7.52 -4.25
C ASN A 107 -9.52 7.12 -4.79
N GLY A 108 -10.53 7.21 -3.94
CA GLY A 108 -11.86 6.77 -4.33
C GLY A 108 -12.70 6.28 -3.17
N GLN A 109 -13.74 5.52 -3.52
CA GLN A 109 -14.55 4.78 -2.56
C GLN A 109 -15.03 3.47 -3.17
N LEU A 110 -14.96 2.37 -2.42
CA LEU A 110 -15.61 1.11 -2.73
C LEU A 110 -17.02 1.06 -2.13
N THR A 111 -18.03 0.81 -2.97
CA THR A 111 -19.44 0.74 -2.55
C THR A 111 -19.82 -0.63 -1.99
N ASN A 112 -19.14 -1.70 -2.43
CA ASN A 112 -19.38 -3.06 -1.94
C ASN A 112 -18.40 -3.52 -0.84
N TYR A 113 -17.72 -2.58 -0.17
CA TYR A 113 -16.67 -2.86 0.83
C TYR A 113 -17.13 -3.76 1.99
N HIS A 114 -18.34 -3.55 2.54
CA HIS A 114 -18.88 -4.37 3.63
C HIS A 114 -19.14 -5.83 3.21
N GLN A 115 -19.42 -6.09 1.93
CA GLN A 115 -19.59 -7.44 1.42
C GLN A 115 -18.23 -8.14 1.34
N TRP A 116 -17.23 -7.46 0.77
CA TRP A 116 -15.87 -7.98 0.66
C TRP A 116 -15.21 -8.18 2.00
N ARG A 117 -15.36 -7.25 2.95
CA ARG A 117 -14.84 -7.39 4.31
C ARG A 117 -15.32 -8.68 4.96
N ARG A 118 -16.63 -8.92 4.98
CA ARG A 118 -17.21 -10.15 5.55
C ARG A 118 -16.73 -11.41 4.86
N ARG A 119 -16.53 -11.38 3.54
CA ARG A 119 -16.02 -12.52 2.77
C ARG A 119 -14.55 -12.82 3.13
N LEU A 120 -13.71 -11.79 3.20
CA LEU A 120 -12.29 -11.93 3.52
C LEU A 120 -12.09 -12.33 4.99
N GLU A 121 -12.88 -11.78 5.92
CA GLU A 121 -12.90 -12.21 7.33
C GLU A 121 -13.32 -13.68 7.47
N ALA A 122 -14.32 -14.13 6.71
CA ALA A 122 -14.73 -15.53 6.68
C ALA A 122 -13.65 -16.46 6.09
N ALA A 123 -12.79 -15.93 5.22
CA ALA A 123 -11.60 -16.63 4.71
C ALA A 123 -10.40 -16.59 5.69
N GLY A 124 -10.53 -15.88 6.82
CA GLY A 124 -9.52 -15.82 7.88
C GLY A 124 -8.59 -14.61 7.83
N HIS A 125 -8.87 -13.62 6.97
CA HIS A 125 -8.15 -12.35 6.94
C HIS A 125 -8.57 -11.45 8.09
N ARG A 126 -7.66 -10.55 8.50
CA ARG A 126 -7.90 -9.52 9.52
C ARG A 126 -7.74 -8.15 8.88
N PHE A 127 -8.41 -7.17 9.48
CA PHE A 127 -8.36 -5.77 9.08
C PHE A 127 -7.99 -4.93 10.29
N ALA A 128 -7.05 -4.02 10.13
CA ALA A 128 -6.60 -3.07 11.14
C ALA A 128 -7.44 -1.79 11.15
N SER A 129 -8.19 -1.54 10.07
CA SER A 129 -8.99 -0.32 9.90
C SER A 129 -10.42 -0.58 9.43
N ASP A 130 -11.21 0.49 9.42
CA ASP A 130 -12.52 0.54 8.75
C ASP A 130 -12.45 1.17 7.35
N CYS A 131 -11.24 1.39 6.83
CA CYS A 131 -11.07 1.95 5.51
C CYS A 131 -11.27 0.89 4.42
N ASP A 132 -12.07 1.25 3.43
CA ASP A 132 -12.31 0.45 2.23
C ASP A 132 -11.05 0.12 1.44
N SER A 133 -10.03 0.99 1.51
CA SER A 133 -8.76 0.83 0.82
C SER A 133 -8.00 -0.43 1.27
N GLU A 134 -8.16 -0.84 2.52
CA GLU A 134 -7.55 -2.06 3.07
C GLU A 134 -8.09 -3.32 2.37
N ILE A 135 -9.34 -3.27 1.88
CA ILE A 135 -9.96 -4.35 1.10
C ILE A 135 -9.15 -4.62 -0.16
N ILE A 136 -8.66 -3.58 -0.84
CA ILE A 136 -7.91 -3.73 -2.09
C ILE A 136 -6.61 -4.49 -1.81
N ALA A 137 -5.86 -4.08 -0.78
CA ALA A 137 -4.60 -4.75 -0.42
C ALA A 137 -4.82 -6.23 -0.08
N VAL A 138 -5.76 -6.52 0.83
CA VAL A 138 -6.05 -7.90 1.26
C VAL A 138 -6.60 -8.74 0.10
N TYR A 139 -7.44 -8.16 -0.75
CA TYR A 139 -7.97 -8.81 -1.94
C TYR A 139 -6.83 -9.24 -2.88
N LEU A 140 -5.96 -8.29 -3.28
CA LEU A 140 -4.86 -8.57 -4.20
C LEU A 140 -3.95 -9.67 -3.65
N ALA A 141 -3.61 -9.60 -2.37
CA ALA A 141 -2.78 -10.61 -1.74
C ALA A 141 -3.47 -12.00 -1.65
N GLU A 142 -4.79 -12.06 -1.36
CA GLU A 142 -5.55 -13.31 -1.41
C GLU A 142 -5.55 -13.92 -2.83
N ARG A 143 -5.70 -13.09 -3.87
CA ARG A 143 -5.65 -13.55 -5.28
C ARG A 143 -4.26 -14.08 -5.63
N MET A 144 -3.20 -13.35 -5.28
CA MET A 144 -1.81 -13.75 -5.53
C MET A 144 -1.45 -15.04 -4.81
N ALA A 145 -1.91 -15.22 -3.56
CA ALA A 145 -1.73 -16.46 -2.80
C ALA A 145 -2.45 -17.67 -3.43
N ARG A 146 -3.48 -17.43 -4.25
CA ARG A 146 -4.18 -18.44 -5.05
C ARG A 146 -3.55 -18.68 -6.43
N GLY A 147 -2.46 -17.98 -6.76
CA GLY A 147 -1.69 -18.15 -7.98
C GLY A 147 -2.02 -17.19 -9.12
N ASP A 148 -2.85 -16.17 -8.89
CA ASP A 148 -3.00 -15.07 -9.86
C ASP A 148 -1.68 -14.25 -9.90
N SER A 149 -1.30 -13.74 -11.07
CA SER A 149 -0.26 -12.70 -11.15
C SER A 149 -0.77 -11.39 -10.53
N LEU A 150 0.11 -10.42 -10.22
CA LEU A 150 -0.33 -9.10 -9.75
C LEU A 150 -1.29 -8.46 -10.77
N GLU A 151 -0.95 -8.50 -12.05
CA GLU A 151 -1.79 -7.95 -13.12
C GLU A 151 -3.16 -8.64 -13.18
N ASP A 152 -3.22 -9.98 -13.10
CA ASP A 152 -4.47 -10.73 -13.10
C ASP A 152 -5.33 -10.39 -11.87
N ALA A 153 -4.70 -10.32 -10.68
CA ALA A 153 -5.37 -9.93 -9.45
C ALA A 153 -5.97 -8.51 -9.57
N MET A 154 -5.22 -7.58 -10.15
CA MET A 154 -5.67 -6.20 -10.38
C MET A 154 -6.81 -6.13 -11.39
N ARG A 155 -6.72 -6.88 -12.51
CA ARG A 155 -7.81 -6.95 -13.51
C ARG A 155 -9.10 -7.47 -12.91
N ARG A 156 -9.03 -8.52 -12.10
CA ARG A 156 -10.19 -9.09 -11.42
C ARG A 156 -10.74 -8.15 -10.36
N SER A 157 -9.89 -7.35 -9.71
CA SER A 157 -10.37 -6.33 -8.78
C SER A 157 -11.29 -5.32 -9.46
N LEU A 158 -11.06 -5.00 -10.73
CA LEU A 158 -11.94 -4.11 -11.51
C LEU A 158 -13.28 -4.76 -11.85
N GLU A 159 -13.35 -6.09 -11.92
CA GLU A 159 -14.59 -6.83 -12.17
C GLU A 159 -15.40 -7.09 -10.89
N GLU A 160 -14.71 -7.24 -9.75
CA GLU A 160 -15.27 -7.75 -8.50
C GLU A 160 -15.49 -6.66 -7.44
N LEU A 161 -14.72 -5.57 -7.47
CA LEU A 161 -14.90 -4.42 -6.58
C LEU A 161 -15.77 -3.38 -7.26
N ASP A 162 -16.82 -2.94 -6.58
CA ASP A 162 -17.72 -1.90 -7.08
C ASP A 162 -17.37 -0.58 -6.42
N GLY A 163 -17.33 0.49 -7.20
CA GLY A 163 -17.02 1.81 -6.66
C GLY A 163 -16.59 2.82 -7.72
N VAL A 164 -16.03 3.92 -7.24
CA VAL A 164 -15.36 4.93 -8.05
C VAL A 164 -13.97 5.07 -7.46
N PHE A 165 -12.97 4.47 -8.09
CA PHE A 165 -11.66 4.29 -7.48
C PHE A 165 -10.52 4.22 -8.48
N THR A 166 -9.39 4.73 -8.03
CA THR A 166 -8.10 4.52 -8.68
C THR A 166 -7.10 4.17 -7.60
N TYR A 167 -6.29 3.16 -7.85
CA TYR A 167 -5.28 2.75 -6.87
C TYR A 167 -3.95 2.43 -7.54
N ILE A 168 -2.89 2.60 -6.76
CA ILE A 168 -1.53 2.18 -7.10
C ILE A 168 -1.13 1.13 -6.07
N CYS A 169 -0.53 0.05 -6.53
CA CYS A 169 -0.07 -1.07 -5.74
C CYS A 169 1.42 -1.28 -5.96
N VAL A 170 2.14 -1.73 -4.93
CA VAL A 170 3.49 -2.26 -5.07
C VAL A 170 3.56 -3.69 -4.52
N SER A 171 4.36 -4.53 -5.17
CA SER A 171 4.81 -5.82 -4.66
C SER A 171 6.33 -5.81 -4.38
N GLU A 172 6.91 -6.96 -4.01
CA GLU A 172 8.36 -7.15 -3.89
C GLU A 172 9.15 -6.64 -5.10
N ASP A 173 8.60 -6.79 -6.31
CA ASP A 173 9.30 -6.59 -7.58
C ASP A 173 8.52 -5.80 -8.63
N ALA A 174 7.31 -5.33 -8.31
CA ALA A 174 6.44 -4.66 -9.27
C ALA A 174 5.75 -3.41 -8.71
N LEU A 175 5.46 -2.47 -9.61
CA LEU A 175 4.59 -1.32 -9.43
C LEU A 175 3.37 -1.52 -10.34
N GLY A 176 2.17 -1.36 -9.81
CA GLY A 176 0.93 -1.51 -10.56
C GLY A 176 -0.02 -0.35 -10.36
N MET A 177 -0.84 -0.06 -11.36
CA MET A 177 -1.96 0.87 -11.26
C MET A 177 -3.23 0.23 -11.83
N ALA A 178 -4.38 0.60 -11.26
CA ALA A 178 -5.68 0.23 -11.80
C ALA A 178 -6.66 1.39 -11.67
N LYS A 179 -7.43 1.61 -12.75
CA LYS A 179 -8.46 2.64 -12.83
C LYS A 179 -9.82 2.00 -13.12
N ASP A 180 -10.83 2.35 -12.32
CA ASP A 180 -12.18 1.79 -12.43
C ASP A 180 -12.87 2.15 -13.76
N GLU A 181 -14.01 1.51 -14.02
CA GLU A 181 -14.79 1.68 -15.25
C GLU A 181 -15.35 3.11 -15.44
N LEU A 182 -15.63 3.83 -14.36
CA LEU A 182 -16.11 5.21 -14.42
C LEU A 182 -14.96 6.21 -14.62
N ALA A 183 -13.72 5.80 -14.32
CA ALA A 183 -12.50 6.60 -14.51
C ALA A 183 -12.58 8.03 -13.92
N ALA A 184 -13.41 8.23 -12.90
CA ALA A 184 -13.72 9.57 -12.40
C ALA A 184 -12.69 10.10 -11.38
N LYS A 185 -11.78 9.25 -10.89
CA LYS A 185 -10.67 9.65 -10.04
C LYS A 185 -9.43 9.89 -10.89
N PRO A 186 -8.78 11.06 -10.75
CA PRO A 186 -7.68 11.42 -11.63
C PRO A 186 -6.43 10.59 -11.31
N LEU A 187 -5.72 10.23 -12.37
CA LEU A 187 -4.38 9.67 -12.31
C LEU A 187 -3.63 10.17 -13.54
N VAL A 188 -2.39 10.59 -13.35
CA VAL A 188 -1.52 11.06 -14.41
C VAL A 188 -0.34 10.11 -14.44
N LEU A 189 -0.04 9.61 -15.63
CA LEU A 189 1.05 8.69 -15.88
C LEU A 189 2.09 9.36 -16.77
N TYR A 190 3.34 9.26 -16.34
CA TYR A 190 4.54 9.47 -17.14
C TYR A 190 5.28 8.13 -17.28
N GLU A 191 5.65 7.78 -18.51
CA GLU A 191 6.50 6.64 -18.81
C GLU A 191 7.68 7.12 -19.65
N GLY A 192 8.88 6.99 -19.11
CA GLY A 192 10.14 7.30 -19.78
C GLY A 192 11.09 6.12 -19.77
N ASP A 193 12.24 6.27 -20.43
CA ASP A 193 13.22 5.19 -20.58
C ASP A 193 13.78 4.67 -19.24
N ASP A 194 13.93 5.56 -18.26
CA ASP A 194 14.58 5.25 -16.97
C ASP A 194 13.60 5.13 -15.79
N MET A 195 12.36 5.63 -15.95
CA MET A 195 11.41 5.67 -14.84
C MET A 195 9.96 5.75 -15.29
N VAL A 196 9.09 5.24 -14.42
CA VAL A 196 7.64 5.42 -14.48
C VAL A 196 7.22 6.27 -13.29
N ALA A 197 6.36 7.26 -13.51
CA ALA A 197 5.81 8.09 -12.44
C ALA A 197 4.30 8.21 -12.56
N LEU A 198 3.62 8.08 -11.43
CA LEU A 198 2.16 8.10 -11.30
C LEU A 198 1.79 9.08 -10.20
N ALA A 199 0.82 9.96 -10.45
CA ALA A 199 0.30 10.87 -9.43
C ALA A 199 -1.13 11.30 -9.74
N SER A 200 -1.90 11.75 -8.74
CA SER A 200 -3.23 12.31 -8.99
C SER A 200 -3.20 13.59 -9.86
N GLU A 201 -2.08 14.33 -9.85
CA GLU A 201 -1.90 15.58 -10.61
C GLU A 201 -0.48 15.66 -11.20
N GLU A 202 -0.35 16.22 -12.40
CA GLU A 202 0.93 16.36 -13.13
C GLU A 202 1.99 17.15 -12.36
N ILE A 203 1.57 18.12 -11.53
CA ILE A 203 2.49 18.97 -10.75
C ILE A 203 3.39 18.15 -9.82
N ALA A 204 2.90 17.01 -9.31
CA ALA A 204 3.69 16.13 -8.47
C ALA A 204 4.81 15.43 -9.26
N ILE A 205 4.54 15.01 -10.49
CA ILE A 205 5.55 14.40 -11.38
C ILE A 205 6.59 15.46 -11.78
N ARG A 206 6.15 16.68 -12.09
CA ARG A 206 7.05 17.78 -12.44
C ARG A 206 7.90 18.29 -11.29
N ALA A 207 7.51 18.02 -10.05
CA ALA A 207 8.34 18.32 -8.89
C ALA A 207 9.60 17.43 -8.81
N VAL A 208 9.56 16.24 -9.43
CA VAL A 208 10.68 15.28 -9.44
C VAL A 208 11.37 15.16 -10.80
N ILE A 209 10.71 15.53 -11.90
CA ILE A 209 11.27 15.50 -13.26
C ILE A 209 11.44 16.93 -13.79
N ASP A 210 12.68 17.43 -13.80
CA ASP A 210 13.05 18.78 -14.26
C ASP A 210 13.35 18.83 -15.77
N ARG A 211 12.41 18.32 -16.58
CA ARG A 211 12.45 18.40 -18.05
C ARG A 211 11.03 18.41 -18.63
N GLU A 212 10.93 18.68 -19.92
CA GLU A 212 9.66 18.50 -20.63
C GLU A 212 9.28 17.01 -20.62
N ILE A 213 8.03 16.75 -20.27
CA ILE A 213 7.46 15.40 -20.16
C ILE A 213 6.12 15.36 -20.89
N GLU A 214 5.81 14.21 -21.47
CA GLU A 214 4.48 13.90 -21.95
C GLU A 214 3.79 13.01 -20.92
N THR A 215 2.66 13.47 -20.42
CA THR A 215 1.83 12.71 -19.48
C THR A 215 0.44 12.51 -20.04
N TYR A 216 -0.22 11.42 -19.66
CA TYR A 216 -1.61 11.19 -20.01
C TYR A 216 -2.39 10.67 -18.80
N ASP A 217 -3.71 10.86 -18.86
CA ASP A 217 -4.63 10.21 -17.93
C ASP A 217 -5.01 8.83 -18.49
N PRO A 218 -4.69 7.73 -17.80
CA PRO A 218 -5.07 6.38 -18.18
C PRO A 218 -6.59 6.22 -18.40
N TYR A 219 -6.95 5.33 -19.32
CA TYR A 219 -8.34 5.07 -19.71
C TYR A 219 -9.10 4.28 -18.65
N GLU A 220 -10.43 4.23 -18.79
CA GLU A 220 -11.29 3.38 -17.98
C GLU A 220 -10.90 1.90 -18.06
N SER A 221 -11.10 1.19 -16.96
CA SER A 221 -10.82 -0.25 -16.83
C SER A 221 -9.37 -0.64 -17.18
N GLN A 222 -8.43 0.30 -17.07
CA GLN A 222 -7.03 0.07 -17.39
C GLN A 222 -6.29 -0.48 -16.19
N VAL A 223 -5.49 -1.52 -16.44
CA VAL A 223 -4.48 -2.05 -15.52
C VAL A 223 -3.14 -2.01 -16.23
N MET A 224 -2.12 -1.50 -15.54
CA MET A 224 -0.74 -1.52 -16.00
C MET A 224 0.16 -1.96 -14.84
N VAL A 225 1.14 -2.81 -15.14
CA VAL A 225 2.11 -3.32 -14.18
C VAL A 225 3.50 -3.21 -14.80
N TRP A 226 4.43 -2.68 -14.03
CA TRP A 226 5.85 -2.55 -14.36
C TRP A 226 6.66 -3.37 -13.38
N THR A 227 7.59 -4.17 -13.89
CA THR A 227 8.49 -5.01 -13.09
C THR A 227 9.92 -4.50 -13.24
N ARG A 228 10.72 -4.66 -12.18
CA ARG A 228 12.16 -4.38 -12.22
C ARG A 228 12.95 -5.31 -13.15
#